data_AF-A0A4Q5QPH9-F1
#
_entry.id   AF-A0A4Q5QPH9-F1
#
_cell.length_a   1.000
_cell.length_b   1.000
_cell.length_c   1.000
_cell.angle_alpha   90.00
_cell.angle_beta   90.00
_cell.angle_gamma   90.00
#
_symmetry.space_group_name_H-M   'P 1'
#
loop_
_entity.id
_entity.type
_entity.pdbx_description
1 polymer ?
#
loop_
_entity_poly.entity_id
_entity_poly.type
_entity_poly.pdbx_seq_one_letter_code
_entity_poly.pdbx_strand_id
1 'polypeptide(L)'
;MSAVARPTVTRKGSGPALFAAYSAKPFSRVRGNPGATNGTLHNSASRPRANAWLWIGLAILLALFLAMPAFAQAVPAPTNPAVGDAVDRALGQLGGQAAGNTGQSGSLSLSLQVLIIMGLLTILPGILLMMTSFTRIIIVLAILRQALGLQQTPPNQVLLGLSLFLSFFIMAPTISQINTTAIQPYAAGQLAGTQMITTAGVPLHAFMVKQTRIKDVT
;
A
#
# COMPACT_ATOMS: atom_id res chain seq x y z
N MET A 1 -24.99 -17.80 -64.69
CA MET A 1 -26.44 -17.84 -64.36
C MET A 1 -26.56 -17.64 -62.86
N SER A 2 -26.67 -16.37 -62.43
CA SER A 2 -27.92 -15.75 -61.93
C SER A 2 -28.33 -16.32 -60.56
N ALA A 3 -28.11 -15.65 -59.43
CA ALA A 3 -28.64 -14.36 -58.95
C ALA A 3 -29.74 -14.57 -57.89
N VAL A 4 -29.50 -13.99 -56.70
CA VAL A 4 -30.43 -13.16 -55.91
C VAL A 4 -31.63 -13.83 -55.22
N ALA A 5 -31.68 -13.73 -53.88
CA ALA A 5 -32.65 -12.87 -53.17
C ALA A 5 -32.60 -13.05 -51.62
N ARG A 6 -32.33 -11.94 -50.90
CA ARG A 6 -32.89 -11.68 -49.55
C ARG A 6 -34.21 -10.93 -49.73
N PRO A 7 -35.21 -11.03 -48.82
CA PRO A 7 -35.46 -9.97 -47.81
C PRO A 7 -36.06 -10.52 -46.47
N THR A 8 -35.74 -10.02 -45.25
CA THR A 8 -36.24 -8.83 -44.50
C THR A 8 -37.25 -9.17 -43.37
N VAL A 9 -36.77 -9.01 -42.13
CA VAL A 9 -37.38 -8.40 -40.91
C VAL A 9 -38.92 -8.29 -40.83
N THR A 10 -39.54 -8.80 -39.75
CA THR A 10 -40.54 -8.02 -38.96
C THR A 10 -40.70 -8.55 -37.53
N ARG A 11 -40.26 -7.74 -36.55
CA ARG A 11 -40.58 -7.82 -35.11
C ARG A 11 -41.63 -6.74 -34.84
N LYS A 12 -42.74 -7.04 -34.15
CA LYS A 12 -43.37 -6.19 -33.11
C LYS A 12 -44.65 -6.82 -32.58
N GLY A 13 -44.72 -6.96 -31.25
CA GLY A 13 -45.89 -7.42 -30.53
C GLY A 13 -47.03 -6.39 -30.53
N SER A 14 -48.24 -6.92 -30.35
CA SER A 14 -49.46 -6.19 -30.06
C SER A 14 -50.21 -6.95 -28.96
N GLY A 15 -50.40 -6.30 -27.83
CA GLY A 15 -51.28 -6.70 -26.75
C GLY A 15 -51.78 -5.42 -26.06
N PRO A 16 -53.06 -5.05 -26.18
CA PRO A 16 -53.62 -3.84 -25.59
C PRO A 16 -54.36 -4.17 -24.29
N ALA A 17 -54.12 -3.41 -23.23
CA ALA A 17 -54.85 -3.57 -21.99
C ALA A 17 -54.92 -2.24 -21.22
N LEU A 18 -56.16 -1.76 -21.05
CA LEU A 18 -56.67 -0.94 -19.94
C LEU A 18 -56.32 0.57 -20.00
N PHE A 19 -57.17 1.45 -20.54
CA PHE A 19 -58.42 1.97 -19.95
C PHE A 19 -58.34 2.27 -18.45
N ALA A 20 -58.16 3.56 -18.11
CA ALA A 20 -58.69 4.25 -16.92
C ALA A 20 -58.41 5.76 -17.12
N ALA A 21 -59.31 6.61 -17.63
CA ALA A 21 -60.58 7.07 -17.06
C ALA A 21 -60.42 7.73 -15.67
N TYR A 22 -60.32 9.07 -15.63
CA TYR A 22 -61.01 9.99 -14.69
C TYR A 22 -60.50 11.44 -14.96
N SER A 23 -61.32 12.39 -15.46
CA SER A 23 -62.25 13.23 -14.68
C SER A 23 -61.53 13.99 -13.55
N ALA A 24 -61.63 15.29 -13.30
CA ALA A 24 -62.26 16.46 -13.87
C ALA A 24 -61.72 17.66 -13.02
N LYS A 25 -61.92 18.89 -13.53
CA LYS A 25 -61.67 20.24 -12.93
C LYS A 25 -62.05 20.35 -11.42
N PRO A 26 -61.59 21.34 -10.60
CA PRO A 26 -61.57 22.77 -10.96
C PRO A 26 -60.55 23.71 -10.29
N PHE A 27 -60.60 24.93 -10.83
CA PHE A 27 -60.05 26.21 -10.43
C PHE A 27 -60.19 26.56 -8.93
N SER A 28 -59.10 26.97 -8.27
CA SER A 28 -59.16 27.86 -7.10
C SER A 28 -57.97 28.82 -7.07
N ARG A 29 -58.31 30.06 -7.40
CA ARG A 29 -57.53 31.30 -7.38
C ARG A 29 -57.10 31.64 -5.94
N VAL A 30 -55.82 31.50 -5.58
CA VAL A 30 -55.26 32.12 -4.38
C VAL A 30 -54.65 33.47 -4.76
N ARG A 31 -55.33 34.51 -4.31
CA ARG A 31 -55.01 35.92 -4.42
C ARG A 31 -54.11 36.27 -3.22
N GLY A 32 -52.97 36.90 -3.48
CA GLY A 32 -52.33 37.88 -2.59
C GLY A 32 -51.59 37.39 -1.35
N ASN A 33 -50.26 37.44 -1.40
CA ASN A 33 -49.50 38.05 -0.31
C ASN A 33 -48.42 38.98 -0.91
N PRO A 34 -48.56 40.31 -0.81
CA PRO A 34 -47.54 41.25 -1.24
C PRO A 34 -46.60 41.51 -0.06
N GLY A 35 -45.43 40.88 -0.07
CA GLY A 35 -44.48 41.05 1.02
C GLY A 35 -43.27 40.14 0.94
N ALA A 36 -42.55 40.15 -0.17
CA ALA A 36 -41.17 39.70 -0.20
C ALA A 36 -40.39 40.53 -1.23
N THR A 37 -39.75 41.55 -0.68
CA THR A 37 -38.78 42.44 -1.30
C THR A 37 -37.51 41.69 -1.70
N ASN A 38 -36.80 42.26 -2.67
CA ASN A 38 -35.50 41.87 -3.24
C ASN A 38 -35.61 40.74 -4.28
N GLY A 39 -35.45 40.99 -5.58
CA GLY A 39 -34.40 41.81 -6.18
C GLY A 39 -33.14 40.95 -6.30
N THR A 40 -32.70 40.75 -7.55
CA THR A 40 -31.51 39.97 -7.95
C THR A 40 -31.76 38.44 -7.91
N LEU A 41 -31.56 37.62 -8.94
CA LEU A 41 -30.66 37.67 -10.09
C LEU A 41 -31.32 36.95 -11.27
N HIS A 42 -31.26 37.59 -12.44
CA HIS A 42 -31.04 36.87 -13.69
C HIS A 42 -29.82 35.96 -13.51
N ASN A 43 -29.96 34.65 -13.68
CA ASN A 43 -28.85 33.89 -14.24
C ASN A 43 -29.39 32.74 -15.08
N SER A 44 -29.29 32.95 -16.39
CA SER A 44 -29.48 31.96 -17.42
C SER A 44 -28.74 30.68 -17.06
N ALA A 45 -29.47 29.55 -17.07
CA ALA A 45 -28.89 28.23 -17.09
C ALA A 45 -28.08 28.07 -18.40
N SER A 46 -26.83 28.55 -18.40
CA SER A 46 -25.85 28.14 -19.36
C SER A 46 -25.62 26.65 -19.14
N ARG A 47 -26.01 25.85 -20.13
CA ARG A 47 -25.67 24.43 -20.18
C ARG A 47 -24.23 24.33 -20.67
N PRO A 48 -23.22 23.97 -19.86
CA PRO A 48 -21.98 23.51 -20.44
C PRO A 48 -22.18 22.05 -20.86
N ARG A 49 -22.47 21.89 -22.15
CA ARG A 49 -22.44 20.63 -22.87
C ARG A 49 -20.97 20.22 -23.06
N ALA A 50 -20.71 18.93 -22.90
CA ALA A 50 -19.57 18.18 -23.45
C ALA A 50 -18.15 18.41 -22.91
N ASN A 51 -17.82 19.48 -22.18
CA ASN A 51 -16.48 19.68 -21.62
C ASN A 51 -16.38 19.48 -20.09
N ALA A 52 -17.51 19.26 -19.39
CA ALA A 52 -17.51 18.98 -17.95
C ALA A 52 -16.68 17.74 -17.60
N TRP A 53 -16.67 16.71 -18.44
CA TRP A 53 -15.82 15.53 -18.27
C TRP A 53 -14.32 15.83 -18.42
N LEU A 54 -13.96 16.78 -19.30
CA LEU A 54 -12.56 17.25 -19.41
C LEU A 54 -12.16 18.08 -18.20
N TRP A 55 -13.05 18.91 -17.64
CA TRP A 55 -12.79 19.66 -16.41
C TRP A 55 -12.76 18.78 -15.16
N ILE A 56 -13.58 17.72 -15.09
CA ILE A 56 -13.52 16.70 -14.04
C ILE A 56 -12.23 15.89 -14.15
N GLY A 57 -11.84 15.50 -15.38
CA GLY A 57 -10.57 14.83 -15.63
C GLY A 57 -9.36 15.70 -15.27
N LEU A 58 -9.38 16.98 -15.61
CA LEU A 58 -8.35 17.95 -15.24
C LEU A 58 -8.33 18.21 -13.72
N ALA A 59 -9.49 18.28 -13.06
CA ALA A 59 -9.57 18.42 -11.62
C ALA A 59 -9.06 17.17 -10.89
N ILE A 60 -9.30 15.97 -11.42
CA ILE A 60 -8.74 14.72 -10.89
C ILE A 60 -7.23 14.65 -11.15
N LEU A 61 -6.76 15.09 -12.32
CA LEU A 61 -5.33 15.07 -12.65
C LEU A 61 -4.56 16.14 -11.88
N LEU A 62 -5.15 17.32 -11.66
CA LEU A 62 -4.63 18.37 -10.77
C LEU A 62 -4.66 17.92 -9.31
N ALA A 63 -5.72 17.25 -8.86
CA ALA A 63 -5.78 16.64 -7.53
C ALA A 63 -4.74 15.52 -7.36
N LEU A 64 -4.48 14.73 -8.41
CA LEU A 64 -3.46 13.70 -8.41
C LEU A 64 -2.04 14.29 -8.43
N PHE A 65 -1.82 15.38 -9.17
CA PHE A 65 -0.53 16.08 -9.26
C PHE A 65 -0.22 16.93 -8.02
N LEU A 66 -1.23 17.48 -7.34
CA LEU A 66 -1.08 18.10 -6.01
C LEU A 66 -1.01 17.07 -4.88
N ALA A 67 -1.58 15.86 -5.04
CA ALA A 67 -1.45 14.77 -4.08
C ALA A 67 -0.16 13.92 -4.26
N MET A 68 0.67 14.22 -5.26
CA MET A 68 1.96 13.55 -5.47
C MET A 68 3.06 13.76 -4.40
N PRO A 69 2.97 14.66 -3.39
CA PRO A 69 3.85 14.53 -2.24
C PRO A 69 3.39 13.47 -1.23
N ALA A 70 2.15 12.94 -1.30
CA ALA A 70 1.61 12.04 -0.28
C ALA A 70 2.13 10.58 -0.37
N PHE A 71 2.68 10.15 -1.51
CA PHE A 71 3.46 8.90 -1.59
C PHE A 71 4.97 9.12 -1.34
N ALA A 72 5.39 10.36 -1.09
CA ALA A 72 6.74 10.72 -0.67
C ALA A 72 6.82 11.10 0.82
N GLN A 73 5.69 11.15 1.54
CA GLN A 73 5.71 11.35 2.99
C GLN A 73 5.82 9.99 3.67
N ALA A 74 7.02 9.74 4.18
CA ALA A 74 7.27 8.73 5.19
C ALA A 74 6.13 8.76 6.21
N VAL A 75 5.49 7.60 6.43
CA VAL A 75 4.81 7.33 7.69
C VAL A 75 5.79 7.77 8.77
N PRO A 76 5.46 8.74 9.64
CA PRO A 76 6.27 9.01 10.80
C PRO A 76 6.30 7.68 11.56
N ALA A 77 7.43 6.99 11.50
CA ALA A 77 7.70 5.92 12.42
C ALA A 77 7.39 6.49 13.82
N PRO A 78 6.70 5.77 14.71
CA PRO A 78 6.63 6.19 16.10
C PRO A 78 8.08 6.43 16.52
N THR A 79 8.40 7.70 16.81
CA THR A 79 9.71 8.14 17.27
C THR A 79 9.85 7.66 18.71
N ASN A 80 9.94 6.35 18.89
CA ASN A 80 10.63 5.80 20.03
C ASN A 80 12.12 6.09 19.72
N PRO A 81 12.79 6.99 20.47
CA PRO A 81 14.21 7.36 20.27
C PRO A 81 15.18 6.16 20.31
N ALA A 82 14.61 5.02 20.64
CA ALA A 82 15.22 3.79 20.99
C ALA A 82 15.83 3.05 19.77
N VAL A 83 15.22 3.07 18.58
CA VAL A 83 15.85 2.44 17.40
C VAL A 83 16.97 3.31 16.84
N GLY A 84 16.75 4.63 16.79
CA GLY A 84 17.74 5.60 16.30
C GLY A 84 19.01 5.62 17.13
N ASP A 85 18.89 5.75 18.45
CA ASP A 85 20.05 5.82 19.35
C ASP A 85 20.84 4.50 19.41
N ALA A 86 20.16 3.36 19.22
CA ALA A 86 20.82 2.05 19.20
C ALA A 86 21.63 1.86 17.90
N VAL A 87 21.09 2.30 16.77
CA VAL A 87 21.80 2.31 15.48
C VAL A 87 22.97 3.29 15.54
N ASP A 88 22.78 4.49 16.10
CA ASP A 88 23.84 5.51 16.16
C ASP A 88 24.99 5.10 17.10
N ARG A 89 24.68 4.42 18.22
CA ARG A 89 25.70 3.80 19.09
C ARG A 89 26.39 2.60 18.45
N ALA A 90 25.65 1.70 17.82
CA ALA A 90 26.24 0.54 17.12
C ALA A 90 27.16 1.00 15.99
N LEU A 91 26.77 2.05 15.28
CA LEU A 91 27.53 2.59 14.17
C LEU A 91 28.72 3.45 14.62
N GLY A 92 28.59 4.20 15.71
CA GLY A 92 29.73 4.86 16.35
C GLY A 92 30.79 3.85 16.83
N GLN A 93 30.35 2.67 17.30
CA GLN A 93 31.24 1.57 17.65
C GLN A 93 31.87 0.90 16.43
N LEU A 94 31.12 0.66 15.35
CA LEU A 94 31.65 0.14 14.09
C LEU A 94 32.62 1.12 13.44
N GLY A 95 32.34 2.41 13.50
CA GLY A 95 33.19 3.48 12.99
C GLY A 95 34.50 3.63 13.76
N GLY A 96 34.48 3.38 15.07
CA GLY A 96 35.69 3.35 15.91
C GLY A 96 36.55 2.08 15.73
N GLN A 97 35.97 0.99 15.22
CA GLN A 97 36.67 -0.30 15.06
C GLN A 97 37.10 -0.61 13.62
N ALA A 98 36.45 0.01 12.61
CA ALA A 98 36.79 -0.17 11.20
C ALA A 98 38.01 0.65 10.75
N ALA A 99 38.49 1.60 11.57
CA ALA A 99 39.72 2.35 11.34
C ALA A 99 40.88 1.71 12.12
N GLY A 100 41.54 0.73 11.51
CA GLY A 100 42.73 0.10 12.10
C GLY A 100 43.83 1.12 12.40
N ASN A 101 44.41 1.02 13.60
CA ASN A 101 45.79 1.36 13.95
C ASN A 101 46.39 2.70 13.43
N THR A 102 45.63 3.78 13.34
CA THR A 102 46.19 5.14 13.32
C THR A 102 45.45 5.99 14.33
N GLY A 103 46.19 6.48 15.34
CA GLY A 103 45.71 7.20 16.51
C GLY A 103 45.08 8.56 16.21
N GLN A 104 44.01 8.57 15.44
CA GLN A 104 43.15 9.72 15.24
C GLN A 104 41.74 9.27 15.61
N SER A 105 41.32 9.62 16.82
CA SER A 105 39.93 9.68 17.25
C SER A 105 39.18 10.73 16.42
N GLY A 106 39.06 10.49 15.12
CA GLY A 106 38.22 11.22 14.20
C GLY A 106 36.96 10.42 14.04
N SER A 107 35.85 10.93 14.57
CA SER A 107 34.52 10.57 14.10
C SER A 107 34.58 10.41 12.58
N LEU A 108 34.10 9.28 12.05
CA LEU A 108 33.84 9.16 10.62
C LEU A 108 33.25 10.49 10.13
N SER A 109 33.76 11.04 9.01
CA SER A 109 33.13 12.23 8.42
C SER A 109 31.64 11.94 8.30
N LEU A 110 30.78 12.87 8.75
CA LEU A 110 29.33 12.69 8.77
C LEU A 110 28.80 12.13 7.44
N SER A 111 29.43 12.52 6.32
CA SER A 111 29.16 12.01 4.99
C SER A 111 29.38 10.49 4.84
N LEU A 112 30.47 9.94 5.41
CA LEU A 112 30.79 8.51 5.35
C LEU A 112 29.91 7.71 6.32
N GLN A 113 29.53 8.28 7.47
CA GLN A 113 28.55 7.67 8.37
C GLN A 113 27.17 7.56 7.73
N VAL A 114 26.70 8.65 7.12
CA VAL A 114 25.42 8.68 6.38
C VAL A 114 25.47 7.70 5.20
N LEU A 115 26.59 7.58 4.48
CA LEU A 115 26.76 6.61 3.41
C LEU A 115 26.53 5.17 3.91
N ILE A 116 27.13 4.80 5.04
CA ILE A 116 26.96 3.46 5.62
C ILE A 116 25.51 3.24 6.08
N ILE A 117 24.88 4.23 6.72
CA ILE A 117 23.47 4.13 7.14
C ILE A 117 22.57 3.89 5.93
N MET A 118 22.72 4.67 4.86
CA MET A 118 21.90 4.53 3.66
C MET A 118 22.13 3.19 2.96
N GLY A 119 23.38 2.71 2.93
CA GLY A 119 23.72 1.39 2.41
C GLY A 119 23.07 0.26 3.22
N LEU A 120 23.23 0.29 4.55
CA LEU A 120 22.62 -0.70 5.44
C LEU A 120 21.10 -0.68 5.35
N LEU A 121 20.48 0.50 5.35
CA LEU A 121 19.03 0.64 5.25
C LEU A 121 18.46 0.09 3.94
N THR A 122 19.22 0.16 2.84
CA THR A 122 18.83 -0.38 1.52
C THR A 122 18.86 -1.91 1.49
N ILE A 123 19.85 -2.53 2.13
CA ILE A 123 20.03 -3.99 2.12
C ILE A 123 19.18 -4.65 3.21
N LEU A 124 18.92 -3.96 4.31
CA LEU A 124 18.12 -4.42 5.45
C LEU A 124 16.80 -5.10 5.06
N PRO A 125 15.92 -4.51 4.22
CA PRO A 125 14.66 -5.16 3.85
C PRO A 125 14.87 -6.48 3.10
N GLY A 126 15.92 -6.57 2.27
CA GLY A 126 16.24 -7.81 1.54
C GLY A 126 16.67 -8.94 2.50
N ILE A 127 17.54 -8.63 3.46
CA ILE A 127 17.98 -9.60 4.48
C ILE A 127 16.80 -10.05 5.35
N LEU A 128 15.94 -9.12 5.76
CA LEU A 128 14.75 -9.45 6.55
C LEU A 128 13.82 -10.41 5.81
N LEU A 129 13.62 -10.21 4.50
CA LEU A 129 12.83 -11.14 3.70
C LEU A 129 13.50 -12.51 3.59
N MET A 130 14.83 -12.57 3.42
CA MET A 130 15.61 -13.81 3.35
C MET A 130 15.59 -14.62 4.66
N MET A 131 15.51 -13.96 5.81
CA MET A 131 15.40 -14.62 7.13
C MET A 131 14.01 -15.20 7.40
N THR A 132 13.03 -14.94 6.53
CA THR A 132 11.64 -15.35 6.73
C THR A 132 11.21 -16.43 5.73
N SER A 133 9.96 -16.90 5.84
CA SER A 133 9.35 -17.83 4.88
C SER A 133 9.08 -17.20 3.50
N PHE A 134 9.31 -15.90 3.31
CA PHE A 134 9.03 -15.18 2.07
C PHE A 134 9.66 -15.84 0.84
N THR A 135 10.96 -16.16 0.91
CA THR A 135 11.70 -16.74 -0.23
C THR A 135 11.13 -18.09 -0.67
N ARG A 136 10.69 -18.94 0.27
CA ARG A 136 10.07 -20.23 -0.09
C ARG A 136 8.71 -20.01 -0.77
N ILE A 137 7.90 -19.10 -0.24
CA ILE A 137 6.54 -18.85 -0.76
C ILE A 137 6.61 -18.27 -2.18
N ILE A 138 7.46 -17.26 -2.41
CA ILE A 138 7.58 -16.64 -3.73
C ILE A 138 8.09 -17.62 -4.78
N ILE A 139 9.05 -18.49 -4.44
CA ILE A 139 9.56 -19.52 -5.36
C ILE A 139 8.46 -20.51 -5.73
N VAL A 140 7.70 -21.02 -4.75
CA VAL A 140 6.60 -21.96 -5.02
C VAL A 140 5.53 -21.32 -5.91
N LEU A 141 5.11 -20.08 -5.61
CA LEU A 141 4.15 -19.37 -6.44
C LEU A 141 4.68 -19.06 -7.85
N ALA A 142 5.97 -18.76 -7.99
CA ALA A 142 6.61 -18.51 -9.28
C ALA A 142 6.69 -19.79 -10.14
N ILE A 143 7.00 -20.94 -9.53
CA ILE A 143 7.00 -22.24 -10.20
C ILE A 143 5.58 -22.62 -10.63
N LEU A 144 4.57 -22.41 -9.76
CA LEU A 144 3.17 -22.63 -10.11
C LEU A 144 2.74 -21.78 -11.31
N ARG A 145 3.19 -20.52 -11.37
CA ARG A 145 2.92 -19.65 -12.52
C ARG A 145 3.48 -20.23 -13.82
N GLN A 146 4.72 -20.72 -13.81
CA GLN A 146 5.32 -21.36 -14.99
C GLN A 146 4.61 -22.66 -15.38
N ALA A 147 4.19 -23.44 -14.38
CA ALA A 147 3.48 -24.70 -14.59
C ALA A 147 2.11 -24.53 -15.26
N LEU A 148 1.45 -23.38 -15.08
CA LEU A 148 0.16 -23.09 -15.72
C LEU A 148 0.28 -22.72 -17.22
N GLY A 149 1.49 -22.48 -17.73
CA GLY A 149 1.71 -22.19 -19.16
C GLY A 149 1.13 -20.85 -19.65
N LEU A 150 0.61 -20.02 -18.74
CA LEU A 150 0.00 -18.72 -19.06
C LEU A 150 1.08 -17.63 -19.05
N GLN A 151 1.20 -16.86 -20.13
CA GLN A 151 2.39 -16.00 -20.32
C GLN A 151 2.50 -14.76 -19.41
N GLN A 152 1.43 -14.32 -18.75
CA GLN A 152 1.47 -13.06 -17.97
C GLN A 152 0.51 -13.04 -16.77
N THR A 153 -0.34 -14.05 -16.62
CA THR A 153 -1.32 -14.13 -15.54
C THR A 153 -0.84 -15.16 -14.53
N PRO A 154 -0.53 -14.81 -13.27
CA PRO A 154 -0.65 -13.49 -12.60
C PRO A 154 0.63 -12.62 -12.66
N PRO A 155 0.50 -11.27 -12.56
CA PRO A 155 1.63 -10.34 -12.65
C PRO A 155 2.57 -10.46 -11.44
N ASN A 156 3.86 -10.16 -11.63
CA ASN A 156 4.89 -10.30 -10.58
C ASN A 156 4.54 -9.51 -9.30
N GLN A 157 3.93 -8.34 -9.44
CA GLN A 157 3.48 -7.52 -8.31
C GLN A 157 2.42 -8.22 -7.45
N VAL A 158 1.51 -9.00 -8.06
CA VAL A 158 0.50 -9.76 -7.32
C VAL A 158 1.14 -10.93 -6.58
N LEU A 159 2.09 -11.64 -7.21
CA LEU A 159 2.84 -12.70 -6.53
C LEU A 159 3.61 -12.16 -5.32
N LEU A 160 4.23 -10.99 -5.47
CA LEU A 160 4.97 -10.34 -4.41
C LEU A 160 4.05 -9.87 -3.27
N GLY A 161 2.88 -9.32 -3.58
CA GLY A 161 1.87 -8.95 -2.59
C GLY A 161 1.30 -10.16 -1.82
N LEU A 162 0.93 -11.23 -2.54
CA LEU A 162 0.43 -12.46 -1.93
C LEU A 162 1.47 -13.14 -1.04
N SER A 163 2.74 -13.17 -1.48
CA SER A 163 3.83 -13.78 -0.70
C SER A 163 4.17 -12.99 0.56
N LEU A 164 4.11 -11.65 0.53
CA LEU A 164 4.28 -10.81 1.72
C LEU A 164 3.14 -11.03 2.72
N PHE A 165 1.89 -11.02 2.27
CA PHE A 165 0.74 -11.23 3.15
C PHE A 165 0.78 -12.61 3.82
N LEU A 166 1.06 -13.65 3.04
CA LEU A 166 1.16 -15.01 3.56
C LEU A 166 2.37 -15.18 4.49
N SER A 167 3.47 -14.47 4.23
CA SER A 167 4.64 -14.46 5.13
C SER A 167 4.31 -13.84 6.47
N PHE A 168 3.62 -12.71 6.52
CA PHE A 168 3.20 -12.10 7.79
C PHE A 168 2.24 -13.00 8.57
N PHE A 169 1.33 -13.69 7.88
CA PHE A 169 0.46 -14.67 8.51
C PHE A 169 1.25 -15.80 9.18
N ILE A 170 2.24 -16.37 8.49
CA ILE A 170 3.08 -17.45 9.02
C ILE A 170 4.02 -16.94 10.13
N MET A 171 4.47 -15.69 10.06
CA MET A 171 5.39 -15.07 11.02
C MET A 171 4.72 -14.41 12.23
N ALA A 172 3.38 -14.33 12.27
CA ALA A 172 2.63 -13.78 13.39
C ALA A 172 3.13 -14.26 14.79
N PRO A 173 3.37 -15.56 15.06
CA PRO A 173 3.86 -16.00 16.37
C PRO A 173 5.27 -15.51 16.70
N THR A 174 6.17 -15.46 15.72
CA THR A 174 7.54 -14.97 15.91
C THR A 174 7.54 -13.48 16.23
N ILE A 175 6.74 -12.69 15.51
CA ILE A 175 6.58 -11.24 15.74
C ILE A 175 5.99 -10.98 17.13
N SER A 176 5.02 -11.78 17.56
CA SER A 176 4.41 -11.68 18.89
C SER A 176 5.43 -11.99 20.01
N GLN A 177 6.28 -13.00 19.83
CA GLN A 177 7.36 -13.30 20.77
C GLN A 177 8.37 -12.15 20.86
N ILE A 178 8.80 -11.59 19.72
CA ILE A 178 9.71 -10.43 19.70
C ILE A 178 9.07 -9.23 20.43
N ASN A 179 7.77 -9.00 20.22
CA ASN A 179 7.08 -7.89 20.87
C ASN A 179 7.11 -8.00 22.41
N THR A 180 6.78 -9.19 22.93
CA THR A 180 6.73 -9.45 24.38
C THR A 180 8.11 -9.53 25.04
N THR A 181 9.11 -10.09 24.35
CA THR A 181 10.44 -10.31 24.93
C THR A 181 11.43 -9.17 24.71
N ALA A 182 11.28 -8.40 23.63
CA ALA A 182 12.24 -7.35 23.27
C ALA A 182 11.58 -5.96 23.25
N ILE A 183 10.46 -5.79 22.56
CA ILE A 183 9.88 -4.44 22.32
C ILE A 183 9.25 -3.86 23.58
N GLN A 184 8.41 -4.61 24.30
CA GLN A 184 7.79 -4.16 25.55
C GLN A 184 8.82 -3.78 26.63
N PRO A 185 9.79 -4.64 26.99
CA PRO A 185 10.78 -4.29 28.01
C PRO A 185 11.73 -3.17 27.54
N TYR A 186 11.95 -3.03 26.23
CA TYR A 186 12.70 -1.89 25.70
C TYR A 186 11.95 -0.56 25.83
N ALA A 187 10.64 -0.56 25.51
CA ALA A 187 9.78 0.60 25.68
C ALA A 187 9.61 0.99 27.16
N ALA A 188 9.67 0.01 28.07
CA ALA A 188 9.66 0.23 29.52
C ALA A 188 11.02 0.69 30.09
N GLY A 189 12.06 0.85 29.27
CA GLY A 189 13.40 1.24 29.71
C GLY A 189 14.17 0.18 30.50
N GLN A 190 13.68 -1.06 30.52
CA GLN A 190 14.26 -2.16 31.29
C GLN A 190 15.38 -2.90 30.52
N LEU A 191 15.55 -2.63 29.22
CA LEU A 191 16.57 -3.22 28.36
C LEU A 191 17.41 -2.16 27.66
N ALA A 192 18.73 -2.39 27.57
CA ALA A 192 19.60 -1.63 26.70
C ALA A 192 19.37 -2.04 25.23
N GLY A 193 19.56 -1.10 24.28
CA GLY A 193 19.37 -1.35 22.84
C GLY A 193 20.20 -2.53 22.31
N THR A 194 21.39 -2.76 22.84
CA THR A 194 22.25 -3.91 22.49
C THR A 194 21.67 -5.24 22.98
N GLN A 195 21.04 -5.26 24.17
CA GLN A 195 20.36 -6.43 24.73
C GLN A 195 19.05 -6.71 24.00
N MET A 196 18.37 -5.67 23.53
CA MET A 196 17.16 -5.78 22.72
C MET A 196 17.44 -6.50 21.40
N ILE A 197 18.53 -6.16 20.71
CA ILE A 197 18.91 -6.80 19.44
C ILE A 197 19.22 -8.29 19.65
N THR A 198 19.98 -8.64 20.69
CA THR A 198 20.32 -10.05 20.99
C THR A 198 19.08 -10.86 21.38
N THR A 199 18.19 -10.29 22.20
CA THR A 199 16.95 -10.95 22.63
C THR A 199 15.95 -11.10 21.47
N ALA A 200 15.83 -10.09 20.60
CA ALA A 200 15.00 -10.14 19.40
C ALA A 200 15.49 -11.17 18.37
N GLY A 201 16.79 -11.48 18.36
CA GLY A 201 17.38 -12.49 17.49
C GLY A 201 17.03 -13.94 17.87
N VAL A 202 16.74 -14.22 19.16
CA VAL A 202 16.43 -15.57 19.66
C VAL A 202 15.22 -16.21 18.96
N PRO A 203 14.04 -15.57 18.89
CA PRO A 203 12.88 -16.16 18.21
C PRO A 203 13.08 -16.32 16.70
N LEU A 204 13.86 -15.43 16.06
CA LEU A 204 14.23 -15.56 14.65
C LEU A 204 15.12 -16.79 14.41
N HIS A 205 16.15 -16.97 15.25
CA HIS A 205 17.02 -18.14 15.19
C HIS A 205 16.24 -19.44 15.45
N ALA A 206 15.35 -19.45 16.44
CA ALA A 206 14.49 -20.59 16.74
C ALA A 206 13.57 -20.95 15.55
N PHE A 207 13.06 -19.96 14.83
CA PHE A 207 12.31 -20.20 13.59
C PHE A 207 13.19 -20.83 12.51
N MET A 208 14.40 -20.31 12.30
CA MET A 208 15.32 -20.82 11.29
C MET A 208 15.75 -22.27 11.58
N VAL A 209 16.14 -22.58 12.83
CA VAL A 209 16.52 -23.94 13.24
C VAL A 209 15.40 -24.95 13.01
N LYS A 210 14.13 -24.56 13.21
CA LYS A 210 12.98 -25.42 12.90
C LYS A 210 12.81 -25.72 11.42
N GLN A 211 13.34 -24.86 10.53
CA GLN A 211 13.22 -25.00 9.07
C GLN A 211 14.48 -25.57 8.40
N THR A 212 15.62 -25.55 9.10
CA THR A 212 16.88 -26.15 8.63
C THR A 212 16.86 -27.66 8.82
N ARG A 213 17.28 -28.43 7.82
CA ARG A 213 17.34 -29.89 7.91
C ARG A 213 18.58 -30.30 8.69
N ILE A 214 18.47 -31.36 9.50
CA ILE A 214 19.60 -31.89 10.30
C ILE A 214 20.81 -32.26 9.42
N LYS A 215 20.55 -32.70 8.18
CA LYS A 215 21.57 -33.03 7.18
C LYS A 215 22.39 -31.83 6.69
N ASP A 216 21.88 -30.60 6.86
CA ASP A 216 22.55 -29.37 6.43
C ASP A 216 23.38 -28.73 7.58
N VAL A 217 23.29 -29.28 8.80
CA VAL A 217 23.93 -28.77 10.03
C VAL A 217 25.08 -29.66 10.53
N THR A 218 25.25 -30.86 9.95
CA THR A 218 26.31 -31.83 10.26
C THR A 218 27.31 -31.88 9.12
#